data_AF-A0A1Y1WDY8-F1
#
_entry.id   AF-A0A1Y1WDY8-F1
#
_cell.length_a   1.000
_cell.length_b   1.000
_cell.length_c   1.000
_cell.angle_alpha   90.00
_cell.angle_beta   90.00
_cell.angle_gamma   90.00
#
_symmetry.space_group_name_H-M   'P 1'
#
loop_
_entity.id
_entity.type
_entity.pdbx_description
1 polymer ?
#
loop_
_entity_poly.entity_id
_entity_poly.type
_entity_poly.pdbx_seq_one_letter_code
_entity_poly.pdbx_strand_id
1 'polypeptide(L)'
;MWRSPAFSFPELQTPAALTLAALCSYTGSGDREGLVLHAKGLVNALVATASLARKLLVQFIFGRLTLNDAHHSYDRILNFVLFKVVSVRATLDADWEDLAIWTIAYCCFGALYLIGGLARDHLEHLRLSPAQPGIRWGFVGLMAMLMVLATVLAGVCWTVLRPLFGILFIEALTILFDVGQTLVKYLAYAWDSDSTESWEARSDAVLVCEFSTDICILLLTLLHYTHILVINGITLNIVSVLVFLNIRSIASKLLRKVRKLVAFWRAVESMRCRFPDASKEDIIRFNDRCSICREVLLTAKKLPCDHLFHRSCLRSWLVRHLSCPTCRVALSEGDIGQWAAVSTQASPDASEHGSDMIFAAATTSQ
;
A
#
# COMPACT_ATOMS: atom_id res chain seq x y z
N MET A 1 -14.84 33.44 31.70
CA MET A 1 -15.73 33.70 30.56
C MET A 1 -15.13 33.07 29.30
N TRP A 2 -15.18 31.75 29.16
CA TRP A 2 -14.96 31.02 27.91
C TRP A 2 -15.77 29.73 28.04
N ARG A 3 -16.98 29.74 27.48
CA ARG A 3 -17.86 28.57 27.43
C ARG A 3 -17.28 27.59 26.42
N SER A 4 -17.21 26.32 26.78
CA SER A 4 -17.03 25.22 25.85
C SER A 4 -18.12 25.29 24.77
N PRO A 5 -17.79 25.18 23.48
CA PRO A 5 -18.83 24.99 22.48
C PRO A 5 -19.34 23.56 22.65
N ALA A 6 -20.57 23.44 23.16
CA ALA A 6 -21.37 22.24 23.00
C ALA A 6 -21.50 21.98 21.50
N PHE A 7 -20.77 20.98 21.00
CA PHE A 7 -20.96 20.48 19.65
C PHE A 7 -22.28 19.71 19.65
N SER A 8 -23.36 20.41 19.28
CA SER A 8 -24.52 19.77 18.66
C SER A 8 -24.02 19.16 17.36
N PHE A 9 -24.14 17.83 17.23
CA PHE A 9 -24.11 17.22 15.91
C PHE A 9 -25.20 17.93 15.09
N PRO A 10 -24.88 18.62 13.99
CA PRO A 10 -25.91 19.01 13.04
C PRO A 10 -26.55 17.69 12.61
N GLU A 11 -27.88 17.62 12.63
CA GLU A 11 -28.65 16.53 12.03
C GLU A 11 -28.04 16.24 10.66
N LEU A 12 -27.27 15.16 10.61
CA LEU A 12 -26.56 14.73 9.42
C LEU A 12 -27.63 14.08 8.53
N GLN A 13 -28.43 14.91 7.86
CA GLN A 13 -29.08 14.54 6.61
C GLN A 13 -27.97 14.22 5.63
N THR A 14 -27.43 13.02 5.76
CA THR A 14 -26.38 12.52 4.88
C THR A 14 -26.95 12.50 3.46
N PRO A 15 -26.17 12.87 2.43
CA PRO A 15 -26.55 12.60 1.05
C PRO A 15 -26.82 11.11 0.83
N ALA A 16 -26.20 10.23 1.64
CA ALA A 16 -26.50 8.80 1.75
C ALA A 16 -27.95 8.52 2.21
N ALA A 17 -28.42 9.19 3.27
CA ALA A 17 -29.81 9.10 3.75
C ALA A 17 -30.80 9.66 2.73
N LEU A 18 -30.45 10.73 2.00
CA LEU A 18 -31.25 11.27 0.91
C LEU A 18 -31.28 10.33 -0.32
N THR A 19 -30.17 9.69 -0.67
CA THR A 19 -30.13 8.67 -1.74
C THR A 19 -30.88 7.39 -1.35
N LEU A 20 -30.82 6.99 -0.08
CA LEU A 20 -31.59 5.87 0.46
C LEU A 20 -33.09 6.21 0.55
N ALA A 21 -33.44 7.45 0.91
CA ALA A 21 -34.82 7.95 0.89
C ALA A 21 -35.38 8.06 -0.53
N ALA A 22 -34.58 8.52 -1.49
CA ALA A 22 -34.95 8.60 -2.91
C ALA A 22 -35.17 7.20 -3.52
N LEU A 23 -34.34 6.22 -3.18
CA LEU A 23 -34.55 4.81 -3.57
C LEU A 23 -35.78 4.18 -2.91
N CYS A 24 -36.18 4.65 -1.72
CA CYS A 24 -37.36 4.16 -0.98
C CYS A 24 -38.69 4.74 -1.44
N SER A 25 -38.69 5.85 -2.19
CA SER A 25 -39.92 6.53 -2.63
C SER A 25 -40.65 5.77 -3.74
N TYR A 26 -40.08 4.69 -4.27
CA TYR A 26 -40.50 4.06 -5.53
C TYR A 26 -41.23 2.71 -5.37
N THR A 27 -41.42 2.17 -4.17
CA THR A 27 -42.06 0.85 -4.00
C THR A 27 -43.25 0.91 -3.05
N GLY A 28 -44.46 1.03 -3.60
CA GLY A 28 -45.72 0.97 -2.85
C GLY A 28 -46.24 -0.46 -2.69
N SER A 29 -46.69 -0.81 -1.47
CA SER A 29 -47.95 -1.50 -1.13
C SER A 29 -47.89 -2.16 0.27
N GLY A 30 -48.62 -1.57 1.23
CA GLY A 30 -49.40 -2.21 2.31
C GLY A 30 -48.66 -3.05 3.38
N ASP A 31 -48.19 -4.24 3.03
CA ASP A 31 -47.69 -5.24 4.00
C ASP A 31 -46.15 -5.31 4.01
N ARG A 32 -45.52 -4.73 2.99
CA ARG A 32 -44.06 -4.67 2.84
C ARG A 32 -43.42 -3.55 3.65
N GLU A 33 -44.20 -2.59 4.14
CA GLU A 33 -43.68 -1.40 4.82
C GLU A 33 -43.06 -1.72 6.19
N GLY A 34 -43.67 -2.63 6.96
CA GLY A 34 -43.15 -3.06 8.27
C GLY A 34 -41.83 -3.82 8.15
N LEU A 35 -41.76 -4.79 7.23
CA LEU A 35 -40.54 -5.57 6.99
C LEU A 35 -39.40 -4.72 6.44
N VAL A 36 -39.70 -3.79 5.53
CA VAL A 36 -38.72 -2.81 5.01
C VAL A 36 -38.25 -1.87 6.12
N LEU A 37 -39.12 -1.46 7.04
CA LEU A 37 -38.76 -0.64 8.20
C LEU A 37 -37.83 -1.41 9.17
N HIS A 38 -38.11 -2.69 9.41
CA HIS A 38 -37.25 -3.56 10.22
C HIS A 38 -35.89 -3.81 9.56
N ALA A 39 -35.86 -4.08 8.25
CA ALA A 39 -34.61 -4.23 7.50
C ALA A 39 -33.78 -2.93 7.52
N LYS A 40 -34.41 -1.76 7.34
CA LYS A 40 -33.76 -0.44 7.48
C LYS A 40 -33.18 -0.23 8.88
N GLY A 41 -33.94 -0.57 9.91
CA GLY A 41 -33.50 -0.49 11.31
C GLY A 41 -32.29 -1.39 11.55
N LEU A 42 -32.29 -2.60 10.99
CA LEU A 42 -31.21 -3.57 11.13
C LEU A 42 -29.93 -3.12 10.40
N VAL A 43 -30.04 -2.60 9.18
CA VAL A 43 -28.88 -2.04 8.44
C VAL A 43 -28.29 -0.85 9.20
N ASN A 44 -29.12 0.09 9.65
CA ASN A 44 -28.65 1.25 10.40
C ASN A 44 -28.01 0.85 11.72
N ALA A 45 -28.59 -0.13 12.43
CA ALA A 45 -28.01 -0.67 13.66
C ALA A 45 -26.66 -1.34 13.39
N LEU A 46 -26.53 -2.16 12.34
CA LEU A 46 -25.27 -2.81 11.97
C LEU A 46 -24.18 -1.82 11.55
N VAL A 47 -24.53 -0.80 10.76
CA VAL A 47 -23.57 0.24 10.35
C VAL A 47 -23.15 1.09 11.55
N ALA A 48 -24.09 1.42 12.45
CA ALA A 48 -23.82 2.16 13.67
C ALA A 48 -22.94 1.34 14.64
N THR A 49 -23.22 0.06 14.84
CA THR A 49 -22.41 -0.81 15.70
C THR A 49 -21.03 -1.05 15.12
N ALA A 50 -20.89 -1.26 13.80
CA ALA A 50 -19.59 -1.36 13.14
C ALA A 50 -18.78 -0.07 13.27
N SER A 51 -19.43 1.09 13.11
CA SER A 51 -18.80 2.40 13.24
C SER A 51 -18.36 2.71 14.68
N LEU A 52 -19.18 2.30 15.66
CA LEU A 52 -18.88 2.44 17.08
C LEU A 52 -17.76 1.47 17.51
N ALA A 53 -17.86 0.20 17.10
CA ALA A 53 -16.84 -0.81 17.35
C ALA A 53 -15.50 -0.36 16.78
N ARG A 54 -15.46 0.14 15.53
CA ARG A 54 -14.27 0.74 14.93
C ARG A 54 -13.69 1.87 15.79
N LYS A 55 -14.53 2.82 16.21
CA LYS A 55 -14.09 3.96 17.04
C LYS A 55 -13.50 3.50 18.37
N LEU A 56 -14.14 2.55 19.04
CA LEU A 56 -13.70 2.00 20.32
C LEU A 56 -12.40 1.19 20.18
N LEU A 57 -12.30 0.31 19.18
CA LEU A 57 -11.12 -0.51 18.93
C LEU A 57 -9.88 0.36 18.63
N VAL A 58 -10.06 1.41 17.83
CA VAL A 58 -8.96 2.28 17.43
C VAL A 58 -8.57 3.22 18.56
N GLN A 59 -9.54 3.73 19.31
CA GLN A 59 -9.26 4.53 20.50
C GLN A 59 -8.54 3.71 21.58
N PHE A 60 -8.88 2.44 21.71
CA PHE A 60 -8.23 1.52 22.65
C PHE A 60 -6.78 1.21 22.27
N ILE A 61 -6.49 0.99 20.98
CA ILE A 61 -5.15 0.55 20.55
C ILE A 61 -4.20 1.72 20.27
N PHE A 62 -4.71 2.83 19.71
CA PHE A 62 -3.89 3.90 19.15
C PHE A 62 -4.14 5.28 19.78
N GLY A 63 -5.12 5.41 20.68
CA GLY A 63 -5.43 6.68 21.34
C GLY A 63 -6.29 7.62 20.49
N ARG A 64 -5.85 8.87 20.27
CA ARG A 64 -6.67 9.89 19.59
C ARG A 64 -6.65 9.71 18.07
N LEU A 65 -7.84 9.59 17.48
CA LEU A 65 -8.06 9.59 16.02
C LEU A 65 -7.84 11.00 15.45
N THR A 66 -7.08 11.13 14.37
CA THR A 66 -6.89 12.44 13.72
C THR A 66 -8.06 12.76 12.77
N LEU A 67 -8.26 14.04 12.44
CA LEU A 67 -9.28 14.48 11.49
C LEU A 67 -9.06 13.88 10.09
N ASN A 68 -7.80 13.67 9.69
CA ASN A 68 -7.47 13.11 8.38
C ASN A 68 -7.92 11.64 8.26
N ASP A 69 -7.74 10.85 9.33
CA ASP A 69 -8.19 9.46 9.40
C ASP A 69 -9.72 9.35 9.27
N ALA A 70 -10.44 10.35 9.78
CA ALA A 70 -11.91 10.41 9.70
C ALA A 70 -12.40 10.64 8.25
N HIS A 71 -11.77 11.56 7.52
CA HIS A 71 -12.10 11.80 6.10
C HIS A 71 -11.81 10.57 5.23
N HIS A 72 -10.61 9.97 5.37
CA HIS A 72 -10.26 8.74 4.65
C HIS A 72 -11.21 7.58 4.96
N SER A 73 -11.61 7.43 6.23
CA SER A 73 -12.60 6.44 6.64
C SER A 73 -13.96 6.67 5.97
N TYR A 74 -14.41 7.93 5.88
CA TYR A 74 -15.68 8.29 5.27
C TYR A 74 -15.73 7.95 3.78
N ASP A 75 -14.69 8.33 3.02
CA ASP A 75 -14.59 8.00 1.60
C ASP A 75 -14.58 6.49 1.38
N ARG A 76 -13.91 5.75 2.27
CA ARG A 76 -13.87 4.28 2.23
C ARG A 76 -15.25 3.66 2.49
N ILE A 77 -16.02 4.18 3.45
CA ILE A 77 -17.40 3.76 3.73
C ILE A 77 -18.30 4.03 2.54
N LEU A 78 -18.29 5.25 2.01
CA LEU A 78 -19.14 5.63 0.88
C LEU A 78 -18.88 4.76 -0.34
N ASN A 79 -17.61 4.57 -0.69
CA ASN A 79 -17.24 3.70 -1.80
C ASN A 79 -17.70 2.26 -1.54
N PHE A 80 -17.46 1.72 -0.34
CA PHE A 80 -17.89 0.36 0.01
C PHE A 80 -19.41 0.18 -0.13
N VAL A 81 -20.20 1.05 0.50
CA VAL A 81 -21.67 0.98 0.48
C VAL A 81 -22.19 1.13 -0.95
N LEU A 82 -21.70 2.11 -1.70
CA LEU A 82 -22.13 2.35 -3.08
C LEU A 82 -21.91 1.11 -3.96
N PHE A 83 -20.79 0.42 -3.80
CA PHE A 83 -20.50 -0.80 -4.57
C PHE A 83 -21.32 -1.99 -4.12
N LYS A 84 -21.48 -2.20 -2.80
CA LYS A 84 -22.20 -3.37 -2.29
C LYS A 84 -23.71 -3.28 -2.50
N VAL A 85 -24.31 -2.10 -2.43
CA VAL A 85 -25.74 -1.91 -2.78
C VAL A 85 -26.00 -2.32 -4.24
N VAL A 86 -25.08 -2.00 -5.14
CA VAL A 86 -25.20 -2.38 -6.56
C VAL A 86 -25.01 -3.88 -6.73
N SER A 87 -24.08 -4.50 -6.01
CA SER A 87 -23.91 -5.96 -6.00
C SER A 87 -25.16 -6.69 -5.49
N VAL A 88 -25.73 -6.26 -4.36
CA VAL A 88 -26.96 -6.82 -3.77
C VAL A 88 -28.12 -6.74 -4.76
N ARG A 89 -28.29 -5.58 -5.43
CA ARG A 89 -29.38 -5.42 -6.39
C ARG A 89 -29.19 -6.26 -7.66
N ALA A 90 -27.94 -6.48 -8.06
CA ALA A 90 -27.63 -7.27 -9.25
C ALA A 90 -27.95 -8.76 -9.05
N THR A 91 -27.73 -9.28 -7.83
CA THR A 91 -27.87 -10.71 -7.52
C THR A 91 -29.25 -11.12 -7.01
N LEU A 92 -30.18 -10.18 -6.78
CA LEU A 92 -31.48 -10.48 -6.18
C LEU A 92 -32.61 -10.55 -7.21
N ASP A 93 -33.01 -11.78 -7.53
CA ASP A 93 -34.36 -12.10 -7.99
C ASP A 93 -35.24 -12.39 -6.75
N ALA A 94 -35.90 -11.35 -6.27
CA ALA A 94 -37.17 -11.33 -5.53
C ALA A 94 -37.35 -11.85 -4.08
N ASP A 95 -36.44 -12.58 -3.42
CA ASP A 95 -36.69 -13.09 -2.04
C ASP A 95 -36.06 -12.25 -0.90
N TRP A 96 -36.83 -12.03 0.17
CA TRP A 96 -36.43 -11.19 1.32
C TRP A 96 -35.42 -11.87 2.25
N GLU A 97 -35.42 -13.20 2.33
CA GLU A 97 -34.50 -13.98 3.14
C GLU A 97 -33.07 -13.85 2.60
N ASP A 98 -32.91 -13.96 1.29
CA ASP A 98 -31.62 -13.74 0.62
C ASP A 98 -31.14 -12.31 0.83
N LEU A 99 -32.01 -11.31 0.67
CA LEU A 99 -31.66 -9.91 0.92
C LEU A 99 -31.13 -9.70 2.35
N ALA A 100 -31.75 -10.34 3.36
CA ALA A 100 -31.30 -10.25 4.74
C ALA A 100 -29.91 -10.87 4.93
N ILE A 101 -29.67 -12.06 4.37
CA ILE A 101 -28.37 -12.75 4.43
C ILE A 101 -27.27 -11.92 3.76
N TRP A 102 -27.51 -11.41 2.54
CA TRP A 102 -26.58 -10.56 1.81
C TRP A 102 -26.23 -9.28 2.59
N THR A 103 -27.24 -8.66 3.18
CA THR A 103 -27.08 -7.41 3.94
C THR A 103 -26.25 -7.64 5.20
N ILE A 104 -26.53 -8.71 5.95
CA ILE A 104 -25.74 -9.07 7.14
C ILE A 104 -24.30 -9.39 6.75
N ALA A 105 -24.09 -10.21 5.72
CA ALA A 105 -22.76 -10.58 5.25
C ALA A 105 -21.94 -9.35 4.82
N TYR A 106 -22.53 -8.43 4.04
CA TYR A 106 -21.84 -7.21 3.64
C TYR A 106 -21.61 -6.23 4.79
N CYS A 107 -22.45 -6.21 5.81
CA CYS A 107 -22.17 -5.45 7.03
C CYS A 107 -20.95 -6.01 7.77
N CYS A 108 -20.84 -7.34 7.90
CA CYS A 108 -19.67 -8.00 8.48
C CYS A 108 -18.39 -7.72 7.66
N PHE A 109 -18.46 -7.86 6.34
CA PHE A 109 -17.36 -7.53 5.44
C PHE A 109 -16.97 -6.05 5.52
N GLY A 110 -17.95 -5.16 5.57
CA GLY A 110 -17.71 -3.72 5.72
C GLY A 110 -17.01 -3.39 7.03
N ALA A 111 -17.43 -4.00 8.14
CA ALA A 111 -16.78 -3.81 9.44
C ALA A 111 -15.30 -4.24 9.40
N LEU A 112 -15.02 -5.45 8.87
CA LEU A 112 -13.65 -5.96 8.73
C LEU A 112 -12.79 -5.09 7.81
N TYR A 113 -13.33 -4.71 6.64
CA TYR A 113 -12.64 -3.87 5.66
C TYR A 113 -12.27 -2.49 6.23
N LEU A 114 -13.18 -1.88 7.00
CA LEU A 114 -12.95 -0.57 7.60
C LEU A 114 -11.91 -0.62 8.72
N ILE A 115 -11.98 -1.63 9.59
CA ILE A 115 -11.01 -1.80 10.68
C ILE A 115 -9.62 -2.13 10.09
N GLY A 116 -9.54 -3.04 9.12
CA GLY A 116 -8.28 -3.40 8.46
C GLY A 116 -7.66 -2.25 7.68
N GLY A 117 -8.48 -1.46 6.97
CA GLY A 117 -8.00 -0.28 6.27
C GLY A 117 -7.46 0.79 7.23
N LEU A 118 -8.09 1.00 8.38
CA LEU A 118 -7.60 1.95 9.37
C LEU A 118 -6.31 1.46 10.06
N ALA A 119 -6.19 0.15 10.29
CA ALA A 119 -4.93 -0.45 10.75
C ALA A 119 -3.81 -0.20 9.73
N ARG A 120 -4.09 -0.27 8.42
CA ARG A 120 -3.12 0.11 7.39
C ARG A 120 -2.76 1.59 7.43
N ASP A 121 -3.74 2.49 7.53
CA ASP A 121 -3.48 3.92 7.59
C ASP A 121 -2.63 4.27 8.83
N HIS A 122 -2.83 3.56 9.94
CA HIS A 122 -2.01 3.70 11.15
C HIS A 122 -0.61 3.10 11.00
N LEU A 123 -0.44 2.00 10.26
CA LEU A 123 0.88 1.43 9.94
C LEU A 123 1.79 2.47 9.26
N GLU A 124 1.24 3.29 8.36
CA GLU A 124 2.00 4.35 7.70
C GLU A 124 2.50 5.42 8.69
N HIS A 125 1.72 5.75 9.71
CA HIS A 125 2.14 6.64 10.80
C HIS A 125 3.22 6.00 11.69
N LEU A 126 3.09 4.70 12.00
CA LEU A 126 4.09 3.95 12.77
C LEU A 126 5.43 3.81 12.05
N ARG A 127 5.45 3.86 10.72
CA ARG A 127 6.69 3.90 9.94
C ARG A 127 7.44 5.23 10.10
N LEU A 128 6.74 6.32 10.40
CA LEU A 128 7.33 7.65 10.54
C LEU A 128 7.84 7.94 11.95
N SER A 129 7.30 7.27 12.98
CA SER A 129 7.71 7.45 14.38
C SER A 129 7.82 6.09 15.08
N PRO A 130 8.99 5.70 15.63
CA PRO A 130 9.17 4.41 16.27
C PRO A 130 8.27 4.29 17.51
N ALA A 131 7.36 3.31 17.49
CA ALA A 131 6.45 3.05 18.59
C ALA A 131 7.09 2.29 19.74
N GLN A 132 6.63 2.59 20.96
CA GLN A 132 6.93 1.86 22.19
C GLN A 132 6.57 0.36 22.05
N PRO A 133 7.31 -0.55 22.72
CA PRO A 133 7.15 -2.00 22.55
C PRO A 133 5.74 -2.53 22.89
N GLY A 134 5.00 -1.90 23.81
CA GLY A 134 3.64 -2.31 24.14
C GLY A 134 2.63 -2.10 23.00
N ILE A 135 2.76 -1.00 22.25
CA ILE A 135 1.87 -0.67 21.12
C ILE A 135 2.11 -1.64 19.96
N ARG A 136 3.35 -2.13 19.81
CA ARG A 136 3.74 -3.08 18.76
C ARG A 136 2.92 -4.37 18.83
N TRP A 137 2.86 -5.00 20.00
CA TRP A 137 2.12 -6.25 20.19
C TRP A 137 0.61 -6.05 20.12
N GLY A 138 0.09 -4.88 20.52
CA GLY A 138 -1.32 -4.53 20.33
C GLY A 138 -1.74 -4.51 18.85
N PHE A 139 -0.90 -3.95 17.98
CA PHE A 139 -1.13 -3.96 16.53
C PHE A 139 -1.14 -5.38 15.95
N VAL A 140 -0.16 -6.22 16.33
CA VAL A 140 -0.10 -7.63 15.88
C VAL A 140 -1.33 -8.40 16.34
N GLY A 141 -1.73 -8.23 17.61
CA GLY A 141 -2.92 -8.87 18.17
C GLY A 141 -4.19 -8.49 17.43
N LEU A 142 -4.37 -7.20 17.09
CA LEU A 142 -5.48 -6.74 16.26
C LEU A 142 -5.48 -7.41 14.89
N MET A 143 -4.35 -7.38 14.19
CA MET A 143 -4.25 -7.94 12.85
C MET A 143 -4.46 -9.45 12.84
N ALA A 144 -3.97 -10.17 13.84
CA ALA A 144 -4.21 -11.60 14.02
C ALA A 144 -5.69 -11.90 14.28
N MET A 145 -6.36 -11.11 15.14
CA MET A 145 -7.80 -11.24 15.40
C MET A 145 -8.61 -11.02 14.11
N LEU A 146 -8.28 -9.99 13.33
CA LEU A 146 -8.94 -9.73 12.05
C LEU A 146 -8.71 -10.85 11.04
N MET A 147 -7.51 -11.43 11.00
CA MET A 147 -7.20 -12.58 10.14
C MET A 147 -8.08 -13.78 10.51
N VAL A 148 -8.20 -14.11 11.80
CA VAL A 148 -9.04 -15.21 12.28
C VAL A 148 -10.51 -14.96 11.95
N LEU A 149 -11.01 -13.74 12.16
CA LEU A 149 -12.39 -13.42 11.84
C LEU A 149 -12.66 -13.51 10.32
N ALA A 150 -11.72 -13.07 9.48
CA ALA A 150 -11.81 -13.18 8.04
C ALA A 150 -11.76 -14.64 7.54
N THR A 151 -10.91 -15.50 8.12
CA THR A 151 -10.86 -16.93 7.75
C THR A 151 -12.12 -17.68 8.16
N VAL A 152 -12.65 -17.39 9.35
CA VAL A 152 -13.94 -17.96 9.80
C VAL A 152 -15.06 -17.54 8.85
N LEU A 153 -15.13 -16.25 8.50
CA LEU A 153 -16.17 -15.75 7.58
C LEU A 153 -16.04 -16.36 6.18
N ALA A 154 -14.82 -16.51 5.65
CA ALA A 154 -14.56 -17.20 4.38
C ALA A 154 -14.99 -18.68 4.44
N GLY A 155 -14.70 -19.36 5.56
CA GLY A 155 -15.12 -20.75 5.80
C GLY A 155 -16.64 -20.89 5.80
N VAL A 156 -17.36 -20.02 6.51
CA VAL A 156 -18.83 -19.99 6.53
C VAL A 156 -19.40 -19.74 5.12
N CYS A 157 -18.82 -18.79 4.37
CA CYS A 157 -19.24 -18.54 2.99
C CYS A 157 -19.03 -19.76 2.08
N TRP A 158 -17.96 -20.53 2.29
CA TRP A 158 -17.66 -21.71 1.49
C TRP A 158 -18.54 -22.92 1.85
N THR A 159 -18.83 -23.15 3.12
CA THR A 159 -19.49 -24.38 3.58
C THR A 159 -21.00 -24.24 3.68
N VAL A 160 -21.50 -23.12 4.21
CA VAL A 160 -22.92 -22.89 4.49
C VAL A 160 -23.61 -22.23 3.30
N LEU A 161 -22.93 -21.29 2.65
CA LEU A 161 -23.47 -20.47 1.58
C LEU A 161 -23.04 -20.97 0.17
N ARG A 162 -22.86 -22.29 -0.02
CA ARG A 162 -22.15 -22.82 -1.20
C ARG A 162 -22.87 -22.73 -2.57
N PRO A 163 -24.20 -22.96 -2.71
CA PRO A 163 -24.80 -23.04 -4.05
C PRO A 163 -25.12 -21.68 -4.70
N LEU A 164 -25.14 -20.57 -3.94
CA LEU A 164 -25.50 -19.23 -4.46
C LEU A 164 -24.42 -18.15 -4.22
N PHE A 165 -23.38 -18.40 -3.41
CA PHE A 165 -22.59 -17.31 -2.83
C PHE A 165 -21.08 -17.33 -3.12
N GLY A 166 -20.66 -17.83 -4.29
CA GLY A 166 -19.27 -17.71 -4.77
C GLY A 166 -18.75 -16.26 -4.79
N ILE A 167 -19.64 -15.28 -4.95
CA ILE A 167 -19.31 -13.85 -4.88
C ILE A 167 -18.89 -13.43 -3.46
N LEU A 168 -19.59 -13.88 -2.42
CA LEU A 168 -19.24 -13.60 -1.02
C LEU A 168 -17.93 -14.27 -0.63
N PHE A 169 -17.66 -15.47 -1.16
CA PHE A 169 -16.39 -16.15 -0.93
C PHE A 169 -15.21 -15.37 -1.53
N ILE A 170 -15.32 -14.88 -2.78
CA ILE A 170 -14.28 -14.04 -3.38
C ILE A 170 -14.09 -12.75 -2.57
N GLU A 171 -15.17 -12.13 -2.09
CA GLU A 171 -15.08 -10.95 -1.21
C GLU A 171 -14.32 -11.27 0.09
N ALA A 172 -14.63 -12.39 0.74
CA ALA A 172 -13.94 -12.83 1.95
C ALA A 172 -12.44 -13.05 1.69
N LEU A 173 -12.08 -13.64 0.54
CA LEU A 173 -10.68 -13.80 0.14
C LEU A 173 -9.98 -12.45 -0.10
N THR A 174 -10.68 -11.45 -0.64
CA THR A 174 -10.09 -10.11 -0.83
C THR A 174 -9.71 -9.47 0.50
N ILE A 175 -10.58 -9.57 1.50
CA ILE A 175 -10.33 -9.03 2.84
C ILE A 175 -9.24 -9.83 3.54
N LEU A 176 -9.27 -11.16 3.45
CA LEU A 176 -8.24 -12.02 4.02
C LEU A 176 -6.85 -11.69 3.46
N PHE A 177 -6.75 -11.52 2.14
CA PHE A 177 -5.52 -11.12 1.49
C PHE A 177 -5.07 -9.72 1.94
N ASP A 178 -6.00 -8.79 2.06
CA ASP A 178 -5.76 -7.40 2.48
C ASP A 178 -5.22 -7.28 3.91
N VAL A 179 -5.82 -8.00 4.84
CA VAL A 179 -5.37 -8.08 6.24
C VAL A 179 -4.02 -8.82 6.31
N GLY A 180 -3.88 -9.91 5.55
CA GLY A 180 -2.66 -10.72 5.52
C GLY A 180 -1.45 -9.94 5.02
N GLN A 181 -1.56 -9.21 3.90
CA GLN A 181 -0.47 -8.37 3.40
C GLN A 181 -0.11 -7.25 4.39
N THR A 182 -1.09 -6.69 5.10
CA THR A 182 -0.87 -5.61 6.05
C THR A 182 -0.11 -6.13 7.28
N LEU A 183 -0.43 -7.35 7.73
CA LEU A 183 0.33 -8.04 8.77
C LEU A 183 1.76 -8.35 8.32
N VAL A 184 1.95 -8.91 7.12
CA VAL A 184 3.29 -9.19 6.57
C VAL A 184 4.12 -7.91 6.45
N LYS A 185 3.54 -6.81 5.96
CA LYS A 185 4.19 -5.48 5.89
C LYS A 185 4.60 -4.99 7.28
N TYR A 186 3.76 -5.19 8.29
CA TYR A 186 4.09 -4.82 9.66
C TYR A 186 5.20 -5.70 10.26
N LEU A 187 5.15 -7.03 10.07
CA LEU A 187 6.19 -7.94 10.56
C LEU A 187 7.53 -7.65 9.90
N ALA A 188 7.54 -7.34 8.60
CA ALA A 188 8.74 -6.91 7.88
C ALA A 188 9.31 -5.62 8.47
N TYR A 189 8.47 -4.64 8.80
CA TYR A 189 8.87 -3.40 9.47
C TYR A 189 9.36 -3.63 10.91
N ALA A 190 8.65 -4.45 11.70
CA ALA A 190 9.02 -4.75 13.08
C ALA A 190 10.38 -5.45 13.15
N TRP A 191 10.61 -6.43 12.27
CA TRP A 191 11.91 -7.07 12.11
C TRP A 191 12.98 -6.06 11.69
N ASP A 192 12.64 -5.08 10.84
CA ASP A 192 13.59 -4.07 10.34
C ASP A 192 14.03 -3.15 11.46
N SER A 193 13.08 -2.71 12.27
CA SER A 193 13.34 -1.84 13.41
C SER A 193 14.21 -2.47 14.51
N ASP A 194 14.28 -3.80 14.57
CA ASP A 194 15.04 -4.55 15.59
C ASP A 194 16.45 -4.92 15.11
N SER A 195 16.68 -4.87 13.79
CA SER A 195 17.97 -5.21 13.20
C SER A 195 18.89 -3.99 13.20
N THR A 196 20.06 -4.09 13.84
CA THR A 196 21.06 -3.01 13.88
C THR A 196 21.84 -2.84 12.57
N GLU A 197 21.81 -3.82 11.66
CA GLU A 197 22.46 -3.75 10.36
C GLU A 197 21.43 -3.62 9.22
N SER A 198 21.46 -2.48 8.52
CA SER A 198 20.65 -2.21 7.34
C SER A 198 21.27 -2.83 6.09
N TRP A 199 20.92 -4.08 5.78
CA TRP A 199 21.33 -4.71 4.53
C TRP A 199 20.60 -4.04 3.35
N GLU A 200 21.31 -3.41 2.42
CA GLU A 200 20.69 -2.66 1.32
C GLU A 200 19.72 -3.51 0.47
N ALA A 201 20.07 -4.79 0.22
CA ALA A 201 19.24 -5.75 -0.51
C ALA A 201 17.88 -6.02 0.16
N ARG A 202 17.79 -5.80 1.47
CA ARG A 202 16.57 -5.97 2.26
C ARG A 202 15.53 -4.89 1.95
N SER A 203 15.98 -3.64 1.78
CA SER A 203 15.10 -2.51 1.42
C SER A 203 14.44 -2.71 0.05
N ASP A 204 15.17 -3.37 -0.87
CA ASP A 204 14.71 -3.70 -2.21
C ASP A 204 13.63 -4.77 -2.18
N ALA A 205 13.84 -5.83 -1.40
CA ALA A 205 12.87 -6.91 -1.24
C ALA A 205 11.56 -6.44 -0.60
N VAL A 206 11.63 -5.59 0.44
CA VAL A 206 10.44 -5.03 1.11
C VAL A 206 9.61 -4.18 0.15
N LEU A 207 10.26 -3.34 -0.66
CA LEU A 207 9.60 -2.49 -1.64
C LEU A 207 8.95 -3.30 -2.78
N VAL A 208 9.64 -4.33 -3.28
CA VAL A 208 9.10 -5.23 -4.31
C VAL A 208 7.90 -6.02 -3.76
N CYS A 209 7.98 -6.49 -2.52
CA CYS A 209 6.87 -7.12 -1.83
C CYS A 209 5.67 -6.16 -1.74
N GLU A 210 5.88 -4.91 -1.34
CA GLU A 210 4.83 -3.90 -1.26
C GLU A 210 4.14 -3.63 -2.60
N PHE A 211 4.90 -3.49 -3.69
CA PHE A 211 4.31 -3.35 -5.04
C PHE A 211 3.57 -4.61 -5.48
N SER A 212 4.09 -5.78 -5.17
CA SER A 212 3.51 -7.06 -5.58
C SER A 212 2.18 -7.29 -4.87
N THR A 213 2.11 -7.09 -3.55
CA THR A 213 0.87 -7.26 -2.79
C THR A 213 -0.21 -6.27 -3.24
N ASP A 214 0.20 -5.03 -3.54
CA ASP A 214 -0.65 -3.97 -4.06
C ASP A 214 -1.21 -4.26 -5.47
N ILE A 215 -0.46 -4.99 -6.31
CA ILE A 215 -0.92 -5.44 -7.62
C ILE A 215 -1.86 -6.63 -7.45
N CYS A 216 -1.52 -7.60 -6.60
CA CYS A 216 -2.35 -8.77 -6.31
C CYS A 216 -3.74 -8.38 -5.82
N ILE A 217 -3.85 -7.40 -4.92
CA ILE A 217 -5.16 -6.95 -4.45
C ILE A 217 -5.98 -6.30 -5.56
N LEU A 218 -5.36 -5.47 -6.41
CA LEU A 218 -6.06 -4.84 -7.54
C LEU A 218 -6.53 -5.88 -8.56
N LEU A 219 -5.73 -6.92 -8.81
CA LEU A 219 -6.10 -8.05 -9.67
C LEU A 219 -7.24 -8.86 -9.08
N LEU A 220 -7.21 -9.15 -7.78
CA LEU A 220 -8.27 -9.90 -7.10
C LEU A 220 -9.58 -9.11 -7.08
N THR A 221 -9.52 -7.80 -6.84
CA THR A 221 -10.69 -6.92 -6.94
C THR A 221 -11.21 -6.83 -8.38
N LEU A 222 -10.32 -6.75 -9.37
CA LEU A 222 -10.72 -6.77 -10.79
C LEU A 222 -11.41 -8.08 -11.17
N LEU A 223 -10.88 -9.21 -10.70
CA LEU A 223 -11.48 -10.53 -10.88
C LEU A 223 -12.88 -10.58 -10.26
N HIS A 224 -13.05 -10.06 -9.04
CA HIS A 224 -14.35 -9.99 -8.37
C HIS A 224 -15.40 -9.22 -9.18
N TYR A 225 -15.08 -8.00 -9.66
CA TYR A 225 -16.02 -7.22 -10.45
C TYR A 225 -16.31 -7.84 -11.83
N THR A 226 -15.30 -8.48 -12.44
CA THR A 226 -15.49 -9.19 -13.71
C THR A 226 -16.39 -10.40 -13.53
N HIS A 227 -16.24 -11.14 -12.43
CA HIS A 227 -17.11 -12.26 -12.08
C HIS A 227 -18.56 -11.82 -11.86
N ILE A 228 -18.78 -10.70 -11.15
CA ILE A 228 -20.11 -10.09 -11.01
C ILE A 228 -20.69 -9.74 -12.38
N LEU A 229 -19.90 -9.18 -13.29
CA LEU A 229 -20.37 -8.84 -14.64
C LEU A 229 -20.77 -10.09 -15.45
N VAL A 230 -20.00 -11.18 -15.34
CA VAL A 230 -20.27 -12.44 -16.06
C VAL A 230 -21.57 -13.08 -15.57
N ILE A 231 -21.81 -13.10 -14.26
CA ILE A 231 -23.03 -13.70 -13.68
C ILE A 231 -24.28 -12.93 -14.08
N ASN A 232 -24.24 -11.59 -14.03
CA ASN A 232 -25.40 -10.75 -14.33
C ASN A 232 -25.72 -10.64 -15.83
N GLY A 233 -24.83 -11.16 -16.69
CA GLY A 233 -24.88 -10.94 -18.12
C GLY A 233 -24.62 -9.49 -18.53
N ILE A 234 -24.29 -9.28 -19.80
CA ILE A 234 -24.08 -7.93 -20.35
C ILE A 234 -25.44 -7.38 -20.79
N THR A 235 -26.20 -6.84 -19.84
CA THR A 235 -27.42 -6.08 -20.11
C THR A 235 -27.15 -4.58 -20.00
N LEU A 236 -27.81 -3.72 -20.79
CA LEU A 236 -27.67 -2.26 -20.73
C LEU A 236 -28.44 -1.65 -19.54
N ASN A 237 -28.29 -2.24 -18.35
CA ASN A 237 -28.85 -1.73 -17.10
C ASN A 237 -27.85 -0.79 -16.40
N ILE A 238 -28.35 0.09 -15.52
CA ILE A 238 -27.54 1.03 -14.73
C ILE A 238 -26.45 0.31 -13.90
N VAL A 239 -26.76 -0.89 -13.42
CA VAL A 239 -25.84 -1.76 -12.68
C VAL A 239 -24.61 -2.10 -13.54
N SER A 240 -24.82 -2.55 -14.77
CA SER A 240 -23.75 -2.94 -15.70
C SER A 240 -22.87 -1.74 -16.08
N VAL A 241 -23.47 -0.56 -16.28
CA VAL A 241 -22.73 0.68 -16.53
C VAL A 241 -21.84 1.03 -15.33
N LEU A 242 -22.38 0.95 -14.11
CA LEU A 242 -21.60 1.25 -12.91
C LEU A 242 -20.47 0.24 -12.68
N VAL A 243 -20.73 -1.06 -12.83
CA VAL A 243 -19.69 -2.10 -12.74
C VAL A 243 -18.60 -1.88 -13.79
N PHE A 244 -18.95 -1.52 -15.02
CA PHE A 244 -17.99 -1.22 -16.07
C PHE A 244 -17.11 0.00 -15.75
N LEU A 245 -17.70 1.09 -15.23
CA LEU A 245 -16.94 2.27 -14.80
C LEU A 245 -15.95 1.93 -13.68
N ASN A 246 -16.31 1.02 -12.78
CA ASN A 246 -15.44 0.53 -11.72
C ASN A 246 -14.30 -0.34 -12.23
N ILE A 247 -14.60 -1.29 -13.12
CA ILE A 247 -13.59 -2.09 -13.82
C ILE A 247 -12.58 -1.17 -14.50
N ARG A 248 -13.04 -0.15 -15.24
CA ARG A 248 -12.17 0.84 -15.88
C ARG A 248 -11.33 1.63 -14.87
N SER A 249 -11.93 2.06 -13.75
CA SER A 249 -11.22 2.77 -12.68
C SER A 249 -10.10 1.91 -12.08
N ILE A 250 -10.39 0.66 -11.76
CA ILE A 250 -9.43 -0.30 -11.19
C ILE A 250 -8.34 -0.65 -12.20
N ALA A 251 -8.70 -0.94 -13.45
CA ALA A 251 -7.76 -1.19 -14.53
C ALA A 251 -6.81 0.00 -14.73
N SER A 252 -7.30 1.24 -14.67
CA SER A 252 -6.45 2.43 -14.75
C SER A 252 -5.48 2.55 -13.56
N LYS A 253 -5.88 2.12 -12.36
CA LYS A 253 -5.03 2.10 -11.16
C LYS A 253 -3.96 1.01 -11.30
N LEU A 254 -4.36 -0.18 -11.76
CA LEU A 254 -3.46 -1.30 -12.02
C LEU A 254 -2.41 -0.95 -13.08
N LEU A 255 -2.82 -0.42 -14.24
CA LEU A 255 -1.90 0.01 -15.30
C LEU A 255 -0.94 1.10 -14.83
N ARG A 256 -1.37 2.01 -13.96
CA ARG A 256 -0.48 3.01 -13.34
C ARG A 256 0.54 2.36 -12.40
N LYS A 257 0.12 1.40 -11.55
CA LYS A 257 1.04 0.68 -10.66
C LYS A 257 2.04 -0.20 -11.42
N VAL A 258 1.57 -0.95 -12.43
CA VAL A 258 2.44 -1.78 -13.28
C VAL A 258 3.48 -0.90 -14.00
N ARG A 259 3.07 0.24 -14.57
CA ARG A 259 4.01 1.18 -15.20
C ARG A 259 5.07 1.69 -14.22
N LYS A 260 4.69 2.00 -12.97
CA LYS A 260 5.64 2.39 -11.92
C LYS A 260 6.62 1.26 -11.58
N LEU A 261 6.14 0.02 -11.48
CA LEU A 261 6.99 -1.13 -11.22
C LEU A 261 7.98 -1.38 -12.37
N VAL A 262 7.51 -1.30 -13.62
CA VAL A 262 8.38 -1.42 -14.80
C VAL A 262 9.42 -0.30 -14.86
N ALA A 263 9.02 0.95 -14.59
CA ALA A 263 9.95 2.08 -14.52
C ALA A 263 10.99 1.89 -13.41
N PHE A 264 10.57 1.38 -12.25
CA PHE A 264 11.45 1.05 -11.14
C PHE A 264 12.49 -0.02 -11.52
N TRP A 265 12.07 -1.14 -12.12
CA TRP A 265 12.99 -2.19 -12.55
C TRP A 265 13.96 -1.72 -13.63
N ARG A 266 13.50 -0.91 -14.59
CA ARG A 266 14.39 -0.28 -15.60
C ARG A 266 15.45 0.61 -14.95
N ALA A 267 15.07 1.40 -13.94
CA ALA A 267 16.01 2.23 -13.20
C ALA A 267 17.03 1.39 -12.42
N VAL A 268 16.59 0.30 -11.78
CA VAL A 268 17.47 -0.66 -11.07
C VAL A 268 18.47 -1.30 -12.01
N GLU A 269 18.01 -1.80 -13.16
CA GLU A 269 18.88 -2.45 -14.15
C GLU A 269 19.90 -1.46 -14.72
N SER A 270 19.43 -0.26 -15.08
CA SER A 270 20.30 0.83 -15.53
C SER A 270 21.37 1.17 -14.50
N MET A 271 21.05 1.22 -13.19
CA MET A 271 22.08 1.46 -12.17
C MET A 271 23.06 0.31 -12.02
N ARG A 272 22.58 -0.94 -12.08
CA ARG A 272 23.41 -2.13 -11.89
C ARG A 272 24.47 -2.25 -12.99
N CYS A 273 24.10 -1.96 -14.24
CA CYS A 273 25.01 -2.05 -15.38
C CYS A 273 25.87 -0.79 -15.59
N ARG A 274 25.40 0.41 -15.20
CA ARG A 274 26.08 1.68 -15.56
C ARG A 274 27.00 2.25 -14.49
N PHE A 275 26.83 1.87 -13.22
CA PHE A 275 27.61 2.46 -12.13
C PHE A 275 28.40 1.38 -11.38
N PRO A 276 29.75 1.49 -11.33
CA PRO A 276 30.56 0.58 -10.54
C PRO A 276 30.27 0.75 -9.04
N ASP A 277 30.47 -0.33 -8.31
CA ASP A 277 30.51 -0.25 -6.85
C ASP A 277 31.80 0.46 -6.42
N ALA A 278 31.70 1.36 -5.46
CA ALA A 278 32.87 2.02 -4.89
C ALA A 278 33.70 1.02 -4.08
N SER A 279 35.03 1.10 -4.18
CA SER A 279 35.91 0.33 -3.30
C SER A 279 35.77 0.82 -1.86
N LYS A 280 36.17 -0.01 -0.88
CA LYS A 280 36.12 0.40 0.53
C LYS A 280 37.05 1.58 0.80
N GLU A 281 38.15 1.66 0.07
CA GLU A 281 39.14 2.73 0.14
C GLU A 281 38.58 4.05 -0.41
N ASP A 282 37.77 4.01 -1.48
CA ASP A 282 37.11 5.19 -2.05
C ASP A 282 36.05 5.75 -1.09
N ILE A 283 35.32 4.88 -0.39
CA ILE A 283 34.30 5.28 0.62
C ILE A 283 34.95 6.05 1.76
N ILE A 284 36.05 5.52 2.31
CA ILE A 284 36.81 6.15 3.41
C ILE A 284 37.38 7.52 2.98
N ARG A 285 37.73 7.67 1.70
CA ARG A 285 38.38 8.89 1.17
C ARG A 285 37.39 10.02 0.85
N PHE A 286 36.15 9.71 0.44
CA PHE A 286 35.21 10.68 -0.16
C PHE A 286 33.97 11.00 0.70
N ASN A 287 34.04 10.78 2.02
CA ASN A 287 33.03 11.06 3.05
C ASN A 287 32.12 9.85 3.34
N ASP A 288 32.25 9.29 4.54
CA ASP A 288 31.61 8.06 5.00
C ASP A 288 30.08 8.15 5.16
N ARG A 289 29.42 9.25 4.76
CA ARG A 289 27.98 9.44 4.98
C ARG A 289 27.22 9.77 3.70
N CYS A 290 26.10 9.09 3.50
CA CYS A 290 25.20 9.34 2.37
C CYS A 290 24.45 10.67 2.56
N SER A 291 24.47 11.57 1.57
CA SER A 291 23.81 12.88 1.69
C SER A 291 22.28 12.83 1.66
N ILE A 292 21.70 11.69 1.25
CA ILE A 292 20.24 11.48 1.22
C ILE A 292 19.72 11.07 2.60
N CYS A 293 20.24 9.99 3.20
CA CYS A 293 19.77 9.47 4.50
C CYS A 293 20.63 9.92 5.69
N ARG A 294 21.82 10.48 5.47
CA ARG A 294 22.81 10.90 6.49
C ARG A 294 23.41 9.76 7.33
N GLU A 295 23.22 8.52 6.89
CA GLU A 295 23.80 7.31 7.50
C GLU A 295 25.14 6.92 6.88
N VAL A 296 25.88 6.04 7.57
CA VAL A 296 27.23 5.62 7.17
C VAL A 296 27.18 4.73 5.91
N LEU A 297 28.06 4.99 4.95
CA LEU A 297 28.21 4.23 3.71
C LEU A 297 29.01 2.96 3.98
N LEU A 298 28.32 1.81 4.02
CA LEU A 298 28.97 0.48 4.07
C LEU A 298 29.18 -0.10 2.66
N THR A 299 28.23 0.17 1.77
CA THR A 299 28.26 -0.14 0.35
C THR A 299 27.74 1.09 -0.41
N ALA A 300 28.44 1.51 -1.46
CA ALA A 300 28.11 2.74 -2.18
C ALA A 300 28.21 2.54 -3.69
N LYS A 301 27.35 3.24 -4.42
CA LYS A 301 27.48 3.39 -5.88
C LYS A 301 28.13 4.73 -6.20
N LYS A 302 29.11 4.68 -7.09
CA LYS A 302 29.82 5.87 -7.57
C LYS A 302 29.20 6.36 -8.87
N LEU A 303 28.69 7.59 -8.86
CA LEU A 303 28.21 8.27 -10.07
C LEU A 303 29.40 8.80 -10.90
N PRO A 304 29.22 9.09 -12.19
CA PRO A 304 30.25 9.68 -13.06
C PRO A 304 30.67 11.10 -12.63
N CYS A 305 29.94 11.73 -11.70
CA CYS A 305 30.31 12.98 -11.05
C CYS A 305 31.00 12.78 -9.68
N ASP A 306 31.55 11.58 -9.45
CA ASP A 306 32.25 11.12 -8.24
C ASP A 306 31.47 11.12 -6.91
N HIS A 307 30.19 11.49 -6.90
CA HIS A 307 29.37 11.41 -5.69
C HIS A 307 28.97 9.97 -5.31
N LEU A 308 29.05 9.68 -4.01
CA LEU A 308 28.78 8.38 -3.41
C LEU A 308 27.43 8.38 -2.68
N PHE A 309 26.62 7.34 -2.89
CA PHE A 309 25.34 7.15 -2.23
C PHE A 309 25.08 5.66 -1.96
N HIS A 310 24.26 5.37 -0.94
CA HIS A 310 23.67 4.05 -0.78
C HIS A 310 22.87 3.66 -2.03
N ARG A 311 22.91 2.38 -2.41
CA ARG A 311 22.18 1.86 -3.57
C ARG A 311 20.68 2.13 -3.46
N SER A 312 20.11 1.93 -2.26
CA SER A 312 18.70 2.12 -1.95
C SER A 312 18.26 3.59 -2.04
N CYS A 313 19.11 4.51 -1.56
CA CYS A 313 18.87 5.94 -1.59
C CYS A 313 18.95 6.50 -3.01
N LEU A 314 20.02 6.16 -3.74
CA LEU A 314 20.21 6.57 -5.13
C LEU A 314 19.06 6.07 -6.00
N ARG A 315 18.63 4.82 -5.82
CA ARG A 315 17.49 4.27 -6.55
C ARG A 315 16.21 5.05 -6.31
N SER A 316 15.88 5.31 -5.06
CA SER A 316 14.64 6.00 -4.68
C SER A 316 14.59 7.41 -5.28
N TRP A 317 15.75 8.03 -5.45
CA TRP A 317 15.90 9.30 -6.15
C TRP A 317 15.74 9.17 -7.67
N LEU A 318 16.45 8.23 -8.32
CA LEU A 318 16.44 8.07 -9.78
C LEU A 318 15.08 7.65 -10.35
N VAL A 319 14.23 7.01 -9.54
CA VAL A 319 12.83 6.73 -9.90
C VAL A 319 12.04 8.03 -10.17
N ARG A 320 12.43 9.15 -9.55
CA ARG A 320 11.75 10.45 -9.68
C ARG A 320 12.53 11.43 -10.56
N HIS A 321 13.85 11.45 -10.42
CA HIS A 321 14.72 12.43 -11.07
C HIS A 321 16.00 11.75 -11.59
N LEU A 322 16.23 11.77 -12.91
CA LEU A 322 17.45 11.26 -13.55
C LEU A 322 18.62 12.26 -13.43
N SER A 323 18.95 12.67 -12.21
CA SER A 323 20.03 13.62 -11.91
C SER A 323 20.72 13.29 -10.61
N CYS A 324 21.97 13.73 -10.44
CA CYS A 324 22.68 13.57 -9.16
C CYS A 324 22.00 14.40 -8.04
N PRO A 325 21.71 13.83 -6.86
CA PRO A 325 21.13 14.56 -5.73
C PRO A 325 21.99 15.74 -5.24
N THR A 326 23.31 15.63 -5.34
CA THR A 326 24.26 16.64 -4.83
C THR A 326 24.53 17.72 -5.88
N CYS A 327 25.00 17.34 -7.07
CA CYS A 327 25.41 18.31 -8.10
C CYS A 327 24.36 18.61 -9.17
N ARG A 328 23.21 17.91 -9.16
CA ARG A 328 22.10 18.06 -10.14
C ARG A 328 22.48 17.81 -11.61
N VAL A 329 23.68 17.33 -11.89
CA VAL A 329 24.10 16.90 -13.23
C VAL A 329 23.14 15.81 -13.72
N ALA A 330 22.60 16.00 -14.92
CA ALA A 330 21.71 15.04 -15.56
C ALA A 330 22.50 13.77 -15.94
N LEU A 331 21.94 12.61 -15.67
CA LEU A 331 22.56 11.32 -16.00
C LEU A 331 22.00 10.84 -17.34
N SER A 332 22.41 11.48 -18.44
CA SER A 332 21.92 11.14 -19.78
C SER A 332 22.59 9.85 -20.32
N GLU A 333 21.95 9.19 -21.29
CA GLU A 333 22.51 8.01 -21.97
C GLU A 333 23.82 8.28 -22.71
N GLY A 334 24.09 9.54 -23.11
CA GLY A 334 25.29 9.94 -23.84
C GLY A 334 26.54 10.11 -22.98
N ASP A 335 26.41 10.64 -21.76
CA ASP A 335 27.57 11.01 -20.93
C ASP A 335 28.25 9.80 -20.27
N ILE A 336 27.55 8.66 -20.21
CA ILE A 336 28.02 7.44 -19.55
C ILE A 336 28.87 6.57 -20.49
N GLY A 337 28.70 6.72 -21.82
CA GLY A 337 29.59 6.09 -22.80
C GLY A 337 31.01 6.67 -22.78
N GLN A 338 31.15 7.97 -22.50
CA GLN A 338 32.45 8.62 -22.36
C GLN A 338 33.17 8.23 -21.05
N TRP A 339 32.45 8.07 -19.94
CA TRP A 339 33.06 7.62 -18.68
C TRP A 339 33.55 6.16 -18.72
N ALA A 340 32.81 5.25 -19.35
CA ALA A 340 33.23 3.87 -19.54
C ALA A 340 34.50 3.77 -20.43
N ALA A 341 34.62 4.65 -21.44
CA ALA A 341 35.82 4.74 -22.27
C ALA A 341 37.04 5.28 -21.49
N VAL A 342 36.84 6.27 -20.61
CA VAL A 342 37.91 6.88 -19.80
C VAL A 342 38.39 5.95 -18.68
N SER A 343 37.48 5.22 -18.03
CA SER A 343 37.83 4.27 -16.96
C SER A 343 38.49 2.98 -17.46
N THR A 344 38.33 2.64 -18.76
CA THR A 344 39.01 1.49 -19.38
C THR A 344 40.40 1.83 -19.93
N GLN A 345 40.76 3.12 -20.05
CA GLN A 345 42.08 3.56 -20.54
C GLN A 345 43.08 3.93 -19.43
N ALA A 346 42.65 3.96 -18.16
CA ALA A 346 43.53 4.24 -17.02
C ALA A 346 44.03 2.95 -16.34
N SER A 347 44.77 2.11 -17.08
CA SER A 347 45.75 1.12 -16.58
C SER A 347 46.35 0.36 -17.78
N PRO A 348 47.54 0.75 -18.25
CA PRO A 348 48.71 -0.11 -18.02
C PRO A 348 49.97 0.74 -17.76
N ASP A 349 50.55 0.62 -16.56
CA ASP A 349 52.00 0.71 -16.30
C ASP A 349 52.22 0.61 -14.80
N ALA A 350 52.18 -0.63 -14.30
CA ALA A 350 52.60 -0.97 -12.95
C ALA A 350 53.44 -2.25 -13.02
N SER A 351 54.54 -2.22 -13.77
CA SER A 351 55.63 -3.18 -13.64
C SER A 351 56.87 -2.66 -14.37
N GLU A 352 57.76 -1.97 -13.65
CA GLU A 352 59.23 -2.02 -13.78
C GLU A 352 59.86 -0.78 -13.13
N HIS A 353 60.11 -0.84 -11.82
CA HIS A 353 61.32 -0.27 -11.20
C HIS A 353 61.44 -0.78 -9.76
N GLY A 354 61.91 -2.01 -9.64
CA GLY A 354 62.60 -2.51 -8.45
C GLY A 354 64.08 -2.66 -8.80
N SER A 355 64.93 -2.46 -7.79
CA SER A 355 66.40 -2.58 -7.75
C SER A 355 67.20 -1.57 -8.59
N ASP A 356 67.74 -0.55 -7.92
CA ASP A 356 69.20 -0.38 -7.76
C ASP A 356 69.53 0.82 -6.86
N MET A 357 69.80 0.52 -5.58
CA MET A 357 70.49 1.43 -4.65
C MET A 357 71.81 0.79 -4.26
N ILE A 358 72.93 1.06 -4.95
CA ILE A 358 74.31 0.93 -4.43
C ILE A 358 75.31 1.85 -5.20
N PHE A 359 75.99 2.71 -4.43
CA PHE A 359 77.34 3.33 -4.56
C PHE A 359 77.77 4.33 -5.68
N ALA A 360 78.08 5.55 -5.21
CA ALA A 360 79.34 6.33 -5.31
C ALA A 360 79.92 6.82 -6.66
N ALA A 361 80.05 8.16 -6.76
CA ALA A 361 81.27 8.96 -7.07
C ALA A 361 80.85 10.43 -7.29
N ALA A 362 81.17 11.38 -6.41
CA ALA A 362 82.38 12.22 -6.43
C ALA A 362 82.63 12.97 -7.76
N THR A 363 82.51 14.32 -7.75
CA THR A 363 83.39 15.38 -8.36
C THR A 363 82.58 16.64 -8.74
N THR A 364 82.62 17.70 -7.91
CA THR A 364 83.44 18.95 -7.96
C THR A 364 82.82 20.15 -8.69
N SER A 365 82.87 21.29 -7.97
CA SER A 365 83.13 22.68 -8.41
C SER A 365 82.08 23.37 -9.30
N GLN A 366 81.63 24.61 -9.05
CA GLN A 366 82.20 25.75 -8.32
C GLN A 366 81.11 26.48 -7.52
#